data_AF-A0A7W7W5G6-F1
#
_entry.id   AF-A0A7W7W5G6-F1
#
_cell.length_a   1.000
_cell.length_b   1.000
_cell.length_c   1.000
_cell.angle_alpha   90.00
_cell.angle_beta   90.00
_cell.angle_gamma   90.00
#
_symmetry.space_group_name_H-M   'P 1'
#
loop_
_entity.id
_entity.type
_entity.pdbx_description
1 polymer ?
#
loop_
_entity_poly.entity_id
_entity_poly.type
_entity_poly.pdbx_seq_one_letter_code
_entity_poly.pdbx_strand_id
1 'polypeptide(L)'
;MSENDWWVTAGLTYDRIQRGVGDANTAPELIDSMAELADVHRQSAIAFGASLHALLAGGTTWTEIADRLGAADQEEARALGAEPMRLAEAALRSRLGG
;
A
#
# COMPACT_ATOMS: atom_id res chain seq x y z
N MET A 1 1.92 -13.38 -12.70
CA MET A 1 1.85 -11.96 -12.35
C MET A 1 3.26 -11.49 -12.14
N SER A 2 3.78 -10.72 -13.09
CA SER A 2 5.11 -10.12 -12.99
C SER A 2 5.06 -8.92 -12.04
N GLU A 3 6.21 -8.50 -11.51
CA GLU A 3 6.36 -7.31 -10.67
C GLU A 3 5.95 -5.99 -11.36
N ASN A 4 5.64 -6.01 -12.66
CA ASN A 4 5.03 -4.89 -13.37
C ASN A 4 3.49 -4.87 -13.28
N ASP A 5 2.85 -6.00 -12.96
CA ASP A 5 1.39 -6.11 -13.00
C ASP A 5 0.73 -5.41 -11.81
N TRP A 6 1.37 -5.35 -10.64
CA TRP A 6 0.76 -4.79 -9.42
C TRP A 6 0.71 -3.26 -9.41
N TRP A 7 1.77 -2.58 -9.84
CA TRP A 7 1.80 -1.11 -9.93
C TRP A 7 0.84 -0.56 -10.98
N VAL A 8 0.77 -1.22 -12.15
CA VAL A 8 -0.21 -0.89 -13.20
C VAL A 8 -1.64 -1.10 -12.68
N THR A 9 -1.87 -2.16 -11.92
CA THR A 9 -3.18 -2.41 -11.28
C THR A 9 -3.52 -1.33 -10.24
N ALA A 10 -2.56 -0.87 -9.43
CA ALA A 10 -2.79 0.19 -8.43
C ALA A 10 -3.17 1.53 -9.11
N GLY A 11 -2.45 1.93 -10.15
CA GLY A 11 -2.75 3.14 -10.93
C GLY A 11 -4.10 3.07 -11.63
N LEU A 12 -4.42 1.93 -12.27
CA LEU A 12 -5.72 1.72 -12.92
C LEU A 12 -6.89 1.70 -11.93
N THR A 13 -6.67 1.17 -10.72
CA THR A 13 -7.71 1.15 -9.69
C THR A 13 -7.94 2.54 -9.10
N TYR A 14 -6.88 3.32 -8.88
CA TYR A 14 -7.02 4.71 -8.42
C TYR A 14 -7.81 5.58 -9.42
N ASP A 15 -7.50 5.43 -10.71
CA ASP A 15 -8.16 6.17 -11.80
C ASP A 15 -9.62 5.72 -12.03
N ARG A 16 -9.92 4.46 -11.72
CA ARG A 16 -11.29 3.93 -11.72
C ARG A 16 -12.10 4.48 -10.54
N ILE A 17 -11.49 4.61 -9.36
CA ILE A 17 -12.24 5.10 -8.19
C ILE A 17 -12.40 6.63 -8.21
N GLN A 18 -11.43 7.38 -8.72
CA GLN A 18 -11.61 8.82 -8.99
C GLN A 18 -12.84 9.09 -9.88
N ARG A 19 -13.04 8.25 -10.90
CA ARG A 19 -14.25 8.28 -11.74
C ARG A 19 -15.50 7.83 -10.99
N GLY A 20 -15.45 6.73 -10.25
CA GLY A 20 -16.57 6.23 -9.45
C GLY A 20 -17.09 7.23 -8.40
N VAL A 21 -16.18 7.94 -7.72
CA VAL A 21 -16.54 9.01 -6.77
C VAL A 21 -17.08 10.24 -7.48
N GLY A 22 -16.54 10.58 -8.65
CA GLY A 22 -17.04 11.71 -9.47
C GLY A 22 -18.42 11.44 -10.09
N ASP A 23 -18.74 10.18 -10.35
CA ASP A 23 -19.98 9.73 -10.99
C ASP A 23 -21.05 9.25 -10.00
N ALA A 24 -20.73 9.14 -8.70
CA ALA A 24 -21.68 8.69 -7.69
C ALA A 24 -22.78 9.74 -7.47
N ASN A 25 -24.03 9.37 -7.72
CA ASN A 25 -25.18 10.28 -7.66
C ASN A 25 -26.05 10.03 -6.42
N THR A 26 -25.73 8.99 -5.64
CA THR A 26 -26.49 8.61 -4.44
C THR A 26 -25.56 8.26 -3.26
N ALA A 27 -26.08 8.37 -2.04
CA ALA A 27 -25.32 8.03 -0.83
C ALA A 27 -24.82 6.57 -0.79
N PRO A 28 -25.60 5.55 -1.24
CA PRO A 28 -25.10 4.18 -1.32
C PRO A 28 -23.91 4.02 -2.29
N GLU A 29 -23.96 4.64 -3.48
CA GLU A 29 -22.87 4.58 -4.46
C GLU A 29 -21.58 5.21 -3.95
N LEU A 30 -21.70 6.29 -3.16
CA LEU A 30 -20.56 6.90 -2.48
C LEU A 30 -19.97 5.97 -1.41
N ILE A 31 -20.79 5.26 -0.64
CA ILE A 31 -20.34 4.30 0.37
C ILE A 31 -19.59 3.13 -0.29
N ASP A 32 -20.12 2.59 -1.39
CA ASP A 32 -19.48 1.50 -2.13
C ASP A 32 -18.12 1.96 -2.69
N SER A 33 -18.06 3.17 -3.28
CA SER A 33 -16.81 3.76 -3.77
C SER A 33 -15.80 3.98 -2.64
N MET A 34 -16.24 4.37 -1.45
CA MET A 34 -15.38 4.50 -0.27
C MET A 34 -14.85 3.14 0.20
N ALA A 35 -15.65 2.08 0.14
CA ALA A 35 -15.21 0.73 0.48
C ALA A 35 -14.14 0.22 -0.49
N GLU A 36 -14.31 0.48 -1.80
CA GLU A 36 -13.30 0.16 -2.82
C GLU A 36 -11.99 0.94 -2.58
N LEU A 37 -12.06 2.25 -2.25
CA LEU A 37 -10.88 3.03 -1.86
C LEU A 37 -10.17 2.44 -0.65
N ALA A 38 -10.93 2.09 0.38
CA ALA A 38 -10.37 1.53 1.60
C ALA A 38 -9.64 0.22 1.33
N ASP A 39 -10.20 -0.64 0.47
CA ASP A 39 -9.54 -1.89 0.10
C ASP A 39 -8.26 -1.67 -0.71
N VAL A 40 -8.28 -0.78 -1.71
CA VAL A 40 -7.09 -0.43 -2.49
C VAL A 40 -6.00 0.18 -1.62
N HIS A 41 -6.38 1.09 -0.72
CA HIS A 41 -5.45 1.69 0.23
C HIS A 41 -4.81 0.61 1.12
N ARG A 42 -5.61 -0.32 1.65
CA ARG A 42 -5.13 -1.44 2.46
C ARG A 42 -4.18 -2.35 1.67
N GLN A 43 -4.53 -2.72 0.44
CA GLN A 43 -3.68 -3.55 -0.41
C GLN A 43 -2.35 -2.85 -0.74
N SER A 44 -2.39 -1.55 -1.02
CA SER A 44 -1.21 -0.73 -1.29
C SER A 44 -0.30 -0.65 -0.07
N ALA A 45 -0.86 -0.47 1.14
CA ALA A 45 -0.11 -0.48 2.38
C ALA A 45 0.56 -1.84 2.66
N ILE A 46 -0.15 -2.95 2.43
CA ILE A 46 0.41 -4.30 2.54
C ILE A 46 1.59 -4.47 1.57
N ALA A 47 1.43 -4.05 0.33
CA ALA A 47 2.46 -4.20 -0.69
C ALA A 47 3.69 -3.33 -0.38
N PHE A 48 3.48 -2.08 0.06
CA PHE A 48 4.56 -1.21 0.53
C PHE A 48 5.33 -1.82 1.71
N GLY A 49 4.63 -2.36 2.71
CA GLY A 49 5.24 -3.05 3.84
C GLY A 49 6.03 -4.29 3.42
N ALA A 50 5.53 -5.08 2.46
CA ALA A 50 6.24 -6.23 1.92
C ALA A 50 7.52 -5.81 1.18
N SER A 51 7.48 -4.72 0.42
CA SER A 51 8.67 -4.14 -0.23
C SER A 51 9.70 -3.68 0.80
N LEU A 52 9.27 -3.03 1.89
CA LEU A 52 10.19 -2.63 2.98
C LEU A 52 10.87 -3.85 3.61
N HIS A 53 10.12 -4.91 3.92
CA HIS A 53 10.68 -6.17 4.42
C HIS A 53 11.72 -6.76 3.46
N ALA A 54 11.42 -6.79 2.16
CA ALA A 54 12.35 -7.30 1.15
C ALA A 54 13.64 -6.47 1.04
N LEU A 55 13.53 -5.14 1.05
CA LEU A 55 14.67 -4.23 1.02
C LEU A 55 15.57 -4.42 2.25
N LEU A 56 14.97 -4.45 3.44
CA LEU A 56 15.70 -4.64 4.70
C LEU A 56 16.37 -6.01 4.75
N ALA A 57 15.69 -7.07 4.32
CA ALA A 57 16.28 -8.41 4.22
C ALA A 57 17.40 -8.49 3.18
N GLY A 58 17.33 -7.67 2.12
CA GLY A 58 18.37 -7.49 1.11
C GLY A 58 19.54 -6.60 1.54
N GLY A 59 19.50 -6.04 2.76
CA GLY A 59 20.56 -5.22 3.33
C GLY A 59 20.46 -3.72 3.06
N THR A 60 19.38 -3.25 2.44
CA THR A 60 19.12 -1.80 2.31
C THR A 60 18.88 -1.21 3.70
N THR A 61 19.53 -0.09 3.98
CA THR A 61 19.44 0.61 5.26
C THR A 61 18.22 1.54 5.32
N TRP A 62 17.77 1.85 6.54
CA TRP A 62 16.71 2.85 6.74
C TRP A 62 17.08 4.24 6.24
N THR A 63 18.36 4.61 6.23
CA THR A 63 18.84 5.86 5.64
C THR A 63 18.63 5.87 4.13
N GLU A 64 19.03 4.81 3.42
CA GLU A 64 18.80 4.72 1.97
C GLU A 64 17.31 4.70 1.61
N ILE A 65 16.50 4.05 2.45
CA ILE A 65 15.03 4.07 2.31
C ILE A 65 14.51 5.49 2.51
N ALA A 66 14.94 6.22 3.54
CA ALA A 66 14.53 7.60 3.79
C ALA A 66 14.83 8.50 2.58
N ASP A 67 16.05 8.40 2.03
CA ASP A 67 16.48 9.15 0.85
C ASP A 67 15.57 8.87 -0.37
N ARG A 68 15.09 7.63 -0.53
CA ARG A 68 14.22 7.25 -1.66
C ARG A 68 12.76 7.60 -1.46
N LEU A 69 12.30 7.63 -0.21
CA LEU A 69 10.95 8.07 0.14
C LEU A 69 10.83 9.60 0.20
N GLY A 70 11.94 10.33 0.22
CA GLY A 70 11.95 11.77 0.47
C GLY A 70 11.59 12.12 1.91
N ALA A 71 11.83 11.19 2.85
CA ALA A 71 11.70 11.44 4.28
C ALA A 71 12.90 12.27 4.78
N ALA A 72 12.70 13.09 5.80
CA ALA A 72 13.73 13.94 6.38
C ALA A 72 14.86 13.12 7.02
N ASP A 73 14.53 11.97 7.61
CA ASP A 73 15.49 11.06 8.22
C ASP A 73 14.98 9.61 8.29
N GLN A 74 15.82 8.72 8.81
CA GLN A 74 15.50 7.31 9.00
C GLN A 74 14.37 7.06 10.00
N GLU A 75 14.11 7.98 10.94
CA GLU A 75 13.06 7.82 11.94
C GLU A 75 11.69 8.10 11.31
N GLU A 76 11.60 9.13 10.48
CA GLU A 76 10.42 9.38 9.65
C GLU A 76 10.16 8.21 8.69
N ALA A 77 11.18 7.67 8.03
CA ALA A 77 11.03 6.49 7.18
C ALA A 77 10.51 5.27 7.96
N ARG A 78 10.99 5.03 9.18
CA ARG A 78 10.49 3.97 10.08
C ARG A 78 9.03 4.22 10.46
N ALA A 79 8.68 5.47 10.79
CA ALA A 79 7.31 5.84 11.15
C ALA A 79 6.34 5.63 9.98
N LEU A 80 6.72 6.01 8.76
CA LEU A 80 5.96 5.77 7.54
C LEU A 80 5.78 4.27 7.26
N GLY A 81 6.81 3.45 7.55
CA GLY A 81 6.80 2.01 7.31
C GLY A 81 6.13 1.15 8.38
N ALA A 82 5.95 1.67 9.60
CA ALA A 82 5.54 0.87 10.77
C ALA A 82 4.22 0.12 10.56
N GLU A 83 3.16 0.84 10.19
CA GLU A 83 1.85 0.24 9.94
C GLU A 83 1.82 -0.63 8.66
N PRO A 84 2.35 -0.18 7.50
CA PRO A 84 2.53 -1.03 6.32
C PRO A 84 3.21 -2.37 6.61
N MET A 85 4.33 -2.37 7.32
CA MET A 85 5.08 -3.59 7.67
C MET A 85 4.25 -4.52 8.56
N ARG A 86 3.53 -3.97 9.55
CA ARG A 86 2.61 -4.76 10.40
C ARG A 86 1.47 -5.38 9.60
N LEU A 87 0.89 -4.64 8.66
CA LEU A 87 -0.17 -5.14 7.77
C LEU A 87 0.35 -6.25 6.84
N ALA A 88 1.56 -6.09 6.30
CA ALA A 88 2.21 -7.10 5.47
C ALA A 88 2.44 -8.42 6.23
N GLU A 89 2.94 -8.34 7.47
CA GLU A 89 3.12 -9.51 8.33
C GLU A 89 1.80 -10.20 8.68
N ALA A 90 0.74 -9.43 8.97
CA ALA A 90 -0.59 -9.98 9.20
C ALA A 90 -1.14 -10.71 7.96
N ALA A 91 -1.00 -10.10 6.78
CA ALA A 91 -1.43 -10.70 5.52
C ALA A 91 -0.67 -12.00 5.20
N LEU A 92 0.65 -12.02 5.44
CA LEU A 92 1.47 -13.22 5.25
C LEU A 92 1.04 -14.34 6.21
N ARG A 93 0.81 -14.03 7.49
CA ARG A 93 0.33 -15.01 8.48
C ARG A 93 -1.02 -15.61 8.09
N SER A 94 -1.98 -14.79 7.68
CA SER A 94 -3.28 -15.28 7.22
C SER A 94 -3.16 -16.20 6.00
N ARG A 95 -2.20 -15.94 5.10
CA ARG A 95 -2.00 -16.77 3.89
C ARG A 95 -1.30 -18.10 4.19
N LEU A 96 -0.46 -18.14 5.23
CA LEU A 96 0.25 -19.34 5.65
C LEU A 96 -0.57 -20.24 6.59
N GLY A 97 -1.83 -19.90 6.85
CA GLY A 97 -2.73 -20.71 7.66
C GLY A 97 -2.45 -20.57 9.16
N GLY A 98 -2.58 -19.34 9.66
CA GLY A 98 -2.80 -19.15 11.10
C GLY A 98 -3.94 -20.00 11.64
#